data_AF-A0AAW4SYN0-F1
#
_entry.id   AF-A0AAW4SYN0-F1
#
_cell.length_a   1.000
_cell.length_b   1.000
_cell.length_c   1.000
_cell.angle_alpha   90.00
_cell.angle_beta   90.00
_cell.angle_gamma   90.00
#
_symmetry.space_group_name_H-M   'P 1'
#
loop_
_entity.id
_entity.type
_entity.pdbx_description
1 polymer ?
#
loop_
_entity_poly.entity_id
_entity_poly.type
_entity_poly.pdbx_seq_one_letter_code
_entity_poly.pdbx_strand_id
1 'polypeptide(L)'
;MKKNCLLCFLLFFSCYSAFAGESLDSLLNVLDKTIKEADTYVQIKENKLHELKKEARKTPPVSVERYHLNNDIYLEYKAYSSDSALHYLNENMLLARQLNDKERELKIQLELSYLLSSIGMYMEAADILNSIDRQTLPSSLLGYYYTCYEHVYFEAGAAQPRYKMFASRYAKLSHAYRDSMQVTLDPSSATYLWLRETQLREAGKYDEALEFSDRRLAEASFGTPQYALVAYQRFRLFESMGKKDEHLYYLAGSTHYIFYYLTTCILFLYY
;
A
#
# COMPACT_ATOMS: atom_id res chain seq x y z
N MET A 1 -39.14 -24.19 -26.78
CA MET A 1 -38.65 -23.92 -25.42
C MET A 1 -37.21 -23.38 -25.34
N LYS A 2 -36.31 -23.60 -26.33
CA LYS A 2 -34.93 -23.06 -26.30
C LYS A 2 -34.78 -21.55 -26.62
N LYS A 3 -35.74 -20.93 -27.32
CA LYS A 3 -35.70 -19.49 -27.69
C LYS A 3 -36.02 -18.54 -26.51
N ASN A 4 -36.82 -18.97 -25.54
CA ASN A 4 -37.19 -18.13 -24.38
C ASN A 4 -36.10 -18.15 -23.29
N CYS A 5 -35.21 -19.14 -23.27
CA CYS A 5 -34.09 -19.21 -22.33
C CYS A 5 -32.92 -18.28 -22.73
N LEU A 6 -32.70 -18.08 -24.04
CA LEU A 6 -31.71 -17.11 -24.55
C LEU A 6 -32.10 -15.65 -24.29
N LEU A 7 -33.39 -15.33 -24.32
CA LEU A 7 -33.88 -13.98 -24.02
C LEU A 7 -33.68 -13.61 -22.55
N CYS A 8 -33.88 -14.56 -21.63
CA CYS A 8 -33.61 -14.36 -20.21
C CYS A 8 -32.11 -14.18 -19.92
N PHE A 9 -31.23 -14.89 -20.65
CA PHE A 9 -29.77 -14.76 -20.50
C PHE A 9 -29.25 -13.41 -21.05
N LEU A 10 -29.83 -12.91 -22.15
CA LEU A 10 -29.52 -11.59 -22.70
C LEU A 10 -30.03 -10.44 -21.81
N LEU A 11 -31.21 -10.59 -21.21
CA LEU A 11 -31.76 -9.62 -20.26
C LEU A 11 -30.95 -9.54 -18.95
N PHE A 12 -30.43 -10.69 -18.47
CA PHE A 12 -29.49 -10.72 -17.34
C PHE A 12 -28.18 -9.97 -17.66
N PHE A 13 -27.60 -10.15 -18.84
CA PHE A 13 -26.37 -9.44 -19.24
C PHE A 13 -26.58 -7.92 -19.41
N SER A 14 -27.74 -7.48 -19.91
CA SER A 14 -28.06 -6.05 -20.05
C SER A 14 -28.37 -5.34 -18.72
N CYS A 15 -28.92 -6.05 -17.72
CA CYS A 15 -29.15 -5.46 -16.39
C CYS A 15 -27.85 -5.29 -15.59
N TYR A 16 -26.89 -6.22 -15.73
CA TYR A 16 -25.59 -6.09 -15.06
C TYR A 16 -24.76 -4.92 -15.62
N SER A 17 -24.80 -4.71 -16.94
CA SER A 17 -24.07 -3.61 -17.60
C SER A 17 -24.68 -2.24 -17.30
N ALA A 18 -26.01 -2.14 -17.17
CA ALA A 18 -26.68 -0.91 -16.74
C ALA A 18 -26.38 -0.55 -15.27
N PHE A 19 -26.39 -1.53 -14.36
CA PHE A 19 -26.07 -1.32 -12.93
C PHE A 19 -24.60 -0.92 -12.72
N ALA A 20 -23.68 -1.55 -13.47
CA ALA A 20 -22.27 -1.16 -13.47
C ALA A 20 -22.06 0.28 -13.97
N GLY A 21 -22.77 0.69 -15.03
CA GLY A 21 -22.72 2.06 -15.58
C GLY A 21 -23.22 3.12 -14.59
N GLU A 22 -24.40 2.92 -14.00
CA GLU A 22 -24.97 3.87 -13.01
C GLU A 22 -24.09 3.98 -11.75
N SER A 23 -23.49 2.87 -11.31
CA SER A 23 -22.55 2.86 -10.18
C SER A 23 -21.21 3.54 -10.48
N LEU A 24 -20.72 3.46 -11.73
CA LEU A 24 -19.50 4.13 -12.18
C LEU A 24 -19.72 5.63 -12.31
N ASP A 25 -20.82 6.06 -12.92
CA ASP A 25 -21.17 7.48 -13.05
C ASP A 25 -21.35 8.14 -11.67
N SER A 26 -21.98 7.44 -10.73
CA SER A 26 -22.06 7.89 -9.34
C SER A 26 -20.67 8.09 -8.72
N LEU A 27 -19.76 7.14 -8.96
CA LEU A 27 -18.39 7.19 -8.42
C LEU A 27 -17.53 8.28 -9.08
N LEU A 28 -17.70 8.53 -10.37
CA LEU A 28 -17.05 9.63 -11.08
C LEU A 28 -17.55 10.99 -10.58
N ASN A 29 -18.85 11.14 -10.31
CA ASN A 29 -19.39 12.34 -9.67
C ASN A 29 -18.82 12.55 -8.25
N VAL A 30 -18.64 11.46 -7.48
CA VAL A 30 -17.98 11.50 -6.18
C VAL A 30 -16.51 11.92 -6.32
N LEU A 31 -15.78 11.41 -7.31
CA LEU A 31 -14.41 11.83 -7.62
C LEU A 31 -14.33 13.32 -7.98
N ASP A 32 -15.18 13.81 -8.88
CA ASP A 32 -15.23 15.22 -9.27
C ASP A 32 -15.52 16.14 -8.08
N LYS A 33 -16.43 15.71 -7.19
CA LYS A 33 -16.70 16.42 -5.94
C LYS A 33 -15.47 16.43 -5.02
N THR A 34 -14.79 15.31 -4.85
CA THR A 34 -13.58 15.22 -4.03
C THR A 34 -12.44 16.08 -4.55
N ILE A 35 -12.27 16.17 -5.87
CA ILE A 35 -11.30 17.08 -6.50
C ILE A 35 -11.64 18.54 -6.16
N LYS A 36 -12.92 18.93 -6.21
CA LYS A 36 -13.37 20.28 -5.82
C LYS A 36 -13.18 20.56 -4.33
N GLU A 37 -13.20 19.53 -3.49
CA GLU A 37 -13.02 19.62 -2.04
C GLU A 37 -11.55 19.40 -1.59
N ALA A 38 -10.60 19.26 -2.52
CA ALA A 38 -9.21 18.91 -2.22
C ALA A 38 -8.57 19.81 -1.14
N ASP A 39 -8.80 21.13 -1.19
CA ASP A 39 -8.30 22.09 -0.20
C ASP A 39 -8.81 21.80 1.22
N THR A 40 -10.03 21.29 1.35
CA THR A 40 -10.60 20.91 2.65
C THR A 40 -9.83 19.74 3.26
N TYR A 41 -9.47 18.74 2.45
CA TYR A 41 -8.72 17.58 2.90
C TYR A 41 -7.27 17.94 3.26
N VAL A 42 -6.63 18.82 2.48
CA VAL A 42 -5.33 19.40 2.83
C VAL A 42 -5.43 20.11 4.19
N GLN A 43 -6.45 20.95 4.40
CA GLN A 43 -6.62 21.66 5.66
C GLN A 43 -6.87 20.72 6.86
N ILE A 44 -7.66 19.67 6.70
CA ILE A 44 -7.88 18.66 7.74
C ILE A 44 -6.55 18.01 8.16
N LYS A 45 -5.71 17.65 7.17
CA LYS A 45 -4.42 17.02 7.42
C LYS A 45 -3.42 17.98 8.06
N GLU A 46 -3.31 19.21 7.57
CA GLU A 46 -2.45 20.24 8.16
C GLU A 46 -2.88 20.57 9.60
N ASN A 47 -4.19 20.62 9.88
CA ASN A 47 -4.71 20.78 11.23
C ASN A 47 -4.33 19.60 12.14
N LYS A 48 -4.45 18.36 11.65
CA LYS A 48 -4.04 17.16 12.40
C LYS A 48 -2.54 17.18 12.70
N LEU A 49 -1.70 17.48 11.71
CA LEU A 49 -0.27 17.65 11.87
C LEU A 49 0.07 18.78 12.85
N HIS A 50 -0.66 19.89 12.80
CA HIS A 50 -0.48 21.02 13.72
C HIS A 50 -0.72 20.60 15.17
N GLU A 51 -1.83 19.93 15.46
CA GLU A 51 -2.16 19.48 16.82
C GLU A 51 -1.18 18.41 17.31
N LEU A 52 -0.82 17.42 16.48
CA LEU A 52 0.20 16.42 16.83
C LEU A 52 1.55 17.07 17.18
N LYS A 53 2.03 18.01 16.36
CA LYS A 53 3.28 18.72 16.61
C LYS A 53 3.22 19.59 17.87
N LYS A 54 2.07 20.21 18.14
CA LYS A 54 1.83 21.03 19.33
C LYS A 54 1.81 20.19 20.60
N GLU A 55 1.19 19.02 20.56
CA GLU A 55 1.22 18.04 21.65
C GLU A 55 2.65 17.56 21.88
N ALA A 56 3.33 17.13 20.81
CA ALA A 56 4.71 16.67 20.88
C ALA A 56 5.62 17.71 21.55
N ARG A 57 5.48 19.01 21.22
CA ARG A 57 6.26 20.11 21.84
C ARG A 57 6.06 20.26 23.35
N LYS A 58 4.93 19.81 23.89
CA LYS A 58 4.62 19.86 25.33
C LYS A 58 5.10 18.61 26.06
N THR A 59 5.32 17.52 25.34
CA THR A 59 5.79 16.24 25.86
C THR A 59 7.30 16.28 26.14
N PRO A 60 7.79 15.65 27.22
CA PRO A 60 9.23 15.55 27.49
C PRO A 60 10.02 15.07 26.26
N PRO A 61 11.18 15.69 25.96
CA PRO A 61 11.88 15.48 24.70
C PRO A 61 12.39 14.06 24.49
N VAL A 62 12.59 13.29 25.58
CA VAL A 62 12.96 11.87 25.54
C VAL A 62 11.95 11.10 26.38
N SER A 63 10.98 10.48 25.73
CA SER A 63 9.93 9.68 26.36
C SER A 63 9.29 8.74 25.36
N VAL A 64 8.63 7.69 25.84
CA VAL A 64 7.88 6.75 24.99
C VAL A 64 6.71 7.48 24.33
N GLU A 65 6.06 8.40 25.05
CA GLU A 65 4.98 9.24 24.56
C GLU A 65 5.45 10.15 23.42
N ARG A 66 6.63 10.77 23.54
CA ARG A 66 7.23 11.58 22.48
C ARG A 66 7.52 10.76 21.23
N TYR A 67 7.99 9.53 21.39
CA TYR A 67 8.18 8.59 20.27
C TYR A 67 6.85 8.29 19.58
N HIS A 68 5.78 8.00 20.33
CA HIS A 68 4.46 7.70 19.75
C HIS A 68 3.92 8.89 18.95
N LEU A 69 4.00 10.11 19.49
CA LEU A 69 3.59 11.32 18.78
C LEU A 69 4.42 11.57 17.52
N ASN A 70 5.74 11.40 17.57
CA ASN A 70 6.58 11.52 16.38
C ASN A 70 6.27 10.42 15.34
N ASN A 71 5.96 9.20 15.77
CA ASN A 71 5.53 8.13 14.89
C ASN A 71 4.18 8.43 14.22
N ASP A 72 3.23 9.02 14.92
CA ASP A 72 1.95 9.43 14.34
C ASP A 72 2.15 10.54 13.31
N ILE A 73 3.05 11.51 13.57
CA ILE A 73 3.42 12.53 12.59
C ILE A 73 4.10 11.90 11.36
N TYR A 74 5.00 10.93 11.55
CA TYR A 74 5.60 10.16 10.47
C TYR A 74 4.52 9.50 9.59
N LEU A 75 3.55 8.81 10.20
CA LEU A 75 2.48 8.13 9.46
C LEU A 75 1.63 9.10 8.64
N GLU A 76 1.40 10.32 9.14
CA GLU A 76 0.71 11.36 8.39
C GLU A 76 1.49 11.84 7.16
N TYR A 77 2.83 11.88 7.26
CA TYR A 77 3.73 12.29 6.18
C TYR A 77 4.08 11.17 5.21
N LYS A 78 4.00 9.90 5.61
CA LYS A 78 4.48 8.75 4.81
C LYS A 78 3.98 8.74 3.37
N ALA A 79 2.73 9.15 3.14
CA ALA A 79 2.10 9.23 1.81
C ALA A 79 2.04 10.66 1.23
N TYR A 80 2.52 11.67 1.95
CA TYR A 80 2.34 13.10 1.63
C TYR A 80 3.65 13.85 1.35
N SER A 81 4.73 13.53 2.09
CA SER A 81 6.05 14.15 1.91
C SER A 81 7.14 13.21 2.40
N SER A 82 7.91 12.65 1.46
CA SER A 82 9.01 11.73 1.77
C SER A 82 10.10 12.39 2.63
N ASP A 83 10.45 13.65 2.35
CA ASP A 83 11.44 14.40 3.14
C ASP A 83 11.00 14.54 4.60
N SER A 84 9.73 14.92 4.82
CA SER A 84 9.18 15.04 6.17
C SER A 84 9.09 13.67 6.85
N ALA A 85 8.67 12.63 6.13
CA ALA A 85 8.60 11.27 6.67
C ALA A 85 9.99 10.77 7.10
N LEU A 86 11.03 11.00 6.29
CA LEU A 86 12.42 10.67 6.62
C LEU A 86 12.91 11.44 7.84
N HIS A 87 12.60 12.73 7.95
CA HIS A 87 12.95 13.54 9.12
C HIS A 87 12.38 12.93 10.41
N TYR A 88 11.08 12.62 10.45
CA TYR A 88 10.46 12.06 11.64
C TYR A 88 10.90 10.61 11.95
N LEU A 89 11.22 9.80 10.95
CA LEU A 89 11.83 8.48 11.17
C LEU A 89 13.24 8.59 11.78
N ASN A 90 14.05 9.55 11.33
CA ASN A 90 15.38 9.79 11.90
C ASN A 90 15.28 10.28 13.36
N GLU A 91 14.33 11.17 13.66
CA GLU A 91 14.03 11.57 15.04
C GLU A 91 13.60 10.38 15.90
N ASN A 92 12.74 9.50 15.36
CA ASN A 92 12.35 8.27 16.04
C ASN A 92 13.53 7.35 16.33
N MET A 93 14.50 7.24 15.41
CA MET A 93 15.73 6.47 15.61
C MET A 93 16.56 7.02 16.78
N LEU A 94 16.70 8.35 16.87
CA LEU A 94 17.40 9.01 17.98
C LEU A 94 16.68 8.76 19.30
N LEU A 95 15.35 8.88 19.33
CA LEU A 95 14.54 8.60 20.51
C LEU A 95 14.67 7.13 20.96
N ALA A 96 14.56 6.17 20.04
CA ALA A 96 14.69 4.74 20.36
C ALA A 96 16.06 4.43 21.00
N ARG A 97 17.14 5.01 20.45
CA ARG A 97 18.49 4.90 21.03
C ARG A 97 18.59 5.51 22.42
N GLN A 98 18.04 6.70 22.63
CA GLN A 98 18.05 7.36 23.94
C GLN A 98 17.22 6.61 24.99
N LEU A 99 16.17 5.92 24.55
CA LEU A 99 15.34 5.04 25.38
C LEU A 99 15.98 3.65 25.58
N ASN A 100 17.10 3.35 24.91
CA ASN A 100 17.74 2.03 24.86
C ASN A 100 16.79 0.90 24.39
N ASP A 101 15.83 1.22 23.50
CA ASP A 101 14.85 0.29 22.99
C ASP A 101 15.30 -0.30 21.65
N LYS A 102 16.00 -1.44 21.72
CA LYS A 102 16.58 -2.11 20.54
C LYS A 102 15.54 -2.67 19.58
N GLU A 103 14.38 -3.09 20.07
CA GLU A 103 13.31 -3.57 19.20
C GLU A 103 12.72 -2.41 18.38
N ARG A 104 12.56 -1.23 18.98
CA ARG A 104 12.17 -0.03 18.23
C ARG A 104 13.23 0.39 17.22
N GLU A 105 14.51 0.36 17.57
CA GLU A 105 15.59 0.63 16.61
C GLU A 105 15.46 -0.28 15.37
N LEU A 106 15.28 -1.59 15.56
CA LEU A 106 15.08 -2.55 14.46
C LEU A 106 13.83 -2.22 13.64
N LYS A 107 12.70 -1.95 14.29
CA LYS A 107 11.46 -1.58 13.59
C LYS A 107 11.64 -0.34 12.72
N ILE A 108 12.34 0.68 13.20
CA ILE A 108 12.59 1.92 12.46
C ILE A 108 13.52 1.67 11.28
N GLN A 109 14.54 0.79 11.42
CA GLN A 109 15.40 0.40 10.30
C GLN A 109 14.58 -0.26 9.18
N LEU A 110 13.63 -1.14 9.53
CA LEU A 110 12.73 -1.75 8.55
C LEU A 110 11.85 -0.72 7.84
N GLU A 111 11.23 0.21 8.59
CA GLU A 111 10.42 1.29 8.01
C GLU A 111 11.25 2.23 7.12
N LEU A 112 12.49 2.54 7.52
CA LEU A 112 13.41 3.38 6.76
C LEU A 112 13.78 2.70 5.44
N SER A 113 14.12 1.40 5.47
CA SER A 113 14.38 0.63 4.25
C SER A 113 13.18 0.62 3.32
N TYR A 114 11.98 0.37 3.84
CA TYR A 114 10.75 0.40 3.06
C TYR A 114 10.56 1.77 2.38
N LEU A 115 10.60 2.86 3.15
CA LEU A 115 10.42 4.22 2.63
C LEU A 115 11.47 4.59 1.57
N LEU A 116 12.75 4.27 1.82
CA LEU A 116 13.83 4.53 0.88
C LEU A 116 13.63 3.80 -0.44
N SER A 117 13.21 2.53 -0.39
CA SER A 117 12.89 1.78 -1.60
C SER A 117 11.68 2.36 -2.35
N SER A 118 10.65 2.86 -1.66
CA SER A 118 9.51 3.54 -2.31
C SER A 118 9.89 4.82 -3.06
N ILE A 119 11.03 5.45 -2.73
CA ILE A 119 11.49 6.70 -3.37
C ILE A 119 12.69 6.49 -4.30
N GLY A 120 13.03 5.25 -4.62
CA GLY A 120 14.09 4.91 -5.58
C GLY A 120 15.49 4.73 -4.98
N MET A 121 15.66 4.80 -3.66
CA MET A 121 16.93 4.63 -2.95
C MET A 121 17.17 3.16 -2.59
N TYR A 122 17.26 2.30 -3.61
CA TYR A 122 17.28 0.84 -3.43
C TYR A 122 18.57 0.30 -2.79
N MET A 123 19.71 0.93 -3.08
CA MET A 123 21.00 0.49 -2.53
C MET A 123 21.06 0.77 -1.03
N GLU A 124 20.67 1.98 -0.63
CA GLU A 124 20.60 2.42 0.75
C GLU A 124 19.59 1.59 1.55
N ALA A 125 18.42 1.31 0.95
CA ALA A 125 17.43 0.44 1.54
C ALA A 125 17.96 -0.98 1.78
N ALA A 126 18.70 -1.54 0.81
CA ALA A 126 19.31 -2.87 0.93
C ALA A 126 20.44 -2.88 1.97
N ASP A 127 21.27 -1.84 2.02
CA ASP A 127 22.37 -1.72 2.99
C ASP A 127 21.84 -1.71 4.43
N ILE A 128 20.72 -1.03 4.69
CA ILE A 128 20.05 -1.07 5.99
C ILE A 128 19.63 -2.50 6.34
N LEU A 129 18.96 -3.22 5.42
CA LEU A 129 18.52 -4.59 5.68
C LEU A 129 19.69 -5.55 5.90
N ASN A 130 20.77 -5.37 5.14
CA ASN A 130 21.99 -6.17 5.28
C ASN A 130 22.74 -5.90 6.60
N SER A 131 22.52 -4.74 7.22
CA SER A 131 23.09 -4.40 8.53
C SER A 131 22.36 -5.05 9.72
N ILE A 132 21.13 -5.54 9.50
CA ILE A 132 20.34 -6.19 10.55
C ILE A 132 20.80 -7.65 10.68
N ASP A 133 21.27 -8.02 11.88
CA ASP A 133 21.54 -9.42 12.18
C ASP A 133 20.24 -10.19 12.39
N ARG A 134 19.86 -10.96 11.36
CA ARG A 134 18.68 -11.84 11.36
C ARG A 134 18.60 -12.76 12.58
N GLN A 135 19.73 -13.19 13.15
CA GLN A 135 19.72 -14.11 14.31
C GLN A 135 19.21 -13.44 15.58
N THR A 136 19.30 -12.11 15.66
CA THR A 136 18.87 -11.31 16.81
C THR A 136 17.52 -10.61 16.59
N LEU A 137 16.98 -10.70 15.38
CA LEU A 137 15.70 -10.09 15.03
C LEU A 137 14.54 -10.78 15.75
N PRO A 138 13.69 -10.04 16.49
CA PRO A 138 12.49 -10.61 17.09
C PRO A 138 11.59 -11.29 16.06
N SER A 139 11.01 -12.45 16.42
CA SER A 139 10.10 -13.21 15.55
C SER A 139 8.92 -12.37 15.06
N SER A 140 8.46 -11.41 15.86
CA SER A 140 7.40 -10.45 15.52
C SER A 140 7.74 -9.55 14.33
N LEU A 141 9.03 -9.29 14.10
CA LEU A 141 9.52 -8.44 13.01
C LEU A 141 10.00 -9.23 11.78
N LEU A 142 10.17 -10.55 11.90
CA LEU A 142 10.75 -11.37 10.85
C LEU A 142 9.94 -11.35 9.55
N GLY A 143 8.60 -11.43 9.64
CA GLY A 143 7.74 -11.32 8.47
C GLY A 143 7.85 -9.94 7.78
N TYR A 144 8.00 -8.87 8.57
CA TYR A 144 8.17 -7.53 8.00
C TYR A 144 9.56 -7.33 7.39
N TYR A 145 10.61 -7.91 7.98
CA TYR A 145 11.94 -7.92 7.40
C TYR A 145 11.98 -8.54 6.00
N TYR A 146 11.32 -9.68 5.81
CA TYR A 146 11.19 -10.28 4.48
C TYR A 146 10.29 -9.45 3.54
N THR A 147 9.28 -8.77 4.07
CA THR A 147 8.47 -7.81 3.32
C THR A 147 9.32 -6.66 2.79
N CYS A 148 10.24 -6.10 3.59
CA CYS A 148 11.13 -5.03 3.16
C CYS A 148 12.08 -5.48 2.03
N TYR A 149 12.68 -6.68 2.14
CA TYR A 149 13.50 -7.21 1.06
C TYR A 149 12.69 -7.46 -0.23
N GLU A 150 11.51 -8.05 -0.10
CA GLU A 150 10.61 -8.26 -1.24
C GLU A 150 10.31 -6.94 -1.95
N HIS A 151 9.98 -5.90 -1.18
CA HIS A 151 9.65 -4.58 -1.69
C HIS A 151 10.85 -3.91 -2.38
N VAL A 152 12.05 -3.95 -1.77
CA VAL A 152 13.29 -3.43 -2.38
C VAL A 152 13.54 -4.05 -3.75
N TYR A 153 13.49 -5.38 -3.84
CA TYR A 153 13.78 -6.06 -5.10
C TYR A 153 12.63 -5.93 -6.11
N PHE A 154 11.38 -5.89 -5.65
CA PHE A 154 10.25 -5.65 -6.54
C PHE A 154 10.37 -4.28 -7.22
N GLU A 155 10.54 -3.21 -6.43
CA GLU A 155 10.66 -1.84 -6.94
C GLU A 155 11.91 -1.65 -7.81
N ALA A 156 13.07 -2.19 -7.39
CA ALA A 156 14.30 -2.12 -8.20
C ALA A 156 14.15 -2.84 -9.56
N GLY A 157 13.41 -3.94 -9.60
CA GLY A 157 13.07 -4.64 -10.84
C GLY A 157 12.13 -3.84 -11.73
N ALA A 158 11.08 -3.25 -11.13
CA ALA A 158 10.09 -2.44 -11.83
C ALA A 158 10.69 -1.15 -12.42
N ALA A 159 11.69 -0.55 -11.76
CA ALA A 159 12.38 0.65 -12.21
C ALA A 159 13.30 0.43 -13.43
N GLN A 160 13.58 -0.83 -13.81
CA GLN A 160 14.53 -1.16 -14.89
C GLN A 160 13.92 -2.02 -16.00
N PRO A 161 12.75 -1.68 -16.58
CA PRO A 161 12.01 -2.56 -17.49
C PRO A 161 12.75 -2.82 -18.81
N ARG A 162 13.64 -1.90 -19.22
CA ARG A 162 14.44 -2.01 -20.45
C ARG A 162 15.64 -2.95 -20.31
N TYR A 163 16.13 -3.17 -19.09
CA TYR A 163 17.29 -4.01 -18.81
C TYR A 163 16.86 -5.36 -18.25
N LYS A 164 16.32 -6.21 -19.14
CA LYS A 164 15.68 -7.49 -18.79
C LYS A 164 16.52 -8.40 -17.88
N MET A 165 17.85 -8.38 -18.02
CA MET A 165 18.74 -9.17 -17.17
C MET A 165 18.64 -8.76 -15.69
N PHE A 166 18.69 -7.45 -15.39
CA PHE A 166 18.58 -6.94 -14.03
C PHE A 166 17.15 -7.06 -13.50
N ALA A 167 16.16 -6.68 -14.31
CA ALA A 167 14.75 -6.81 -13.95
C ALA A 167 14.39 -8.27 -13.59
N SER A 168 14.82 -9.25 -14.40
CA SER A 168 14.59 -10.67 -14.12
C SER A 168 15.31 -11.15 -12.86
N ARG A 169 16.54 -10.67 -12.61
CA ARG A 169 17.27 -11.01 -11.38
C ARG A 169 16.55 -10.51 -10.14
N TYR A 170 16.10 -9.25 -10.15
CA TYR A 170 15.39 -8.67 -9.01
C TYR A 170 14.00 -9.29 -8.80
N ALA A 171 13.27 -9.57 -9.88
CA ALA A 171 12.02 -10.31 -9.79
C ALA A 171 12.20 -11.68 -9.12
N LYS A 172 13.24 -12.44 -9.49
CA LYS A 172 13.55 -13.73 -8.83
C LYS A 172 13.85 -13.58 -7.33
N LEU A 173 14.57 -12.53 -6.94
CA LEU A 173 14.84 -12.25 -5.53
C LEU A 173 13.56 -11.88 -4.77
N SER A 174 12.75 -10.97 -5.32
CA SER A 174 11.43 -10.63 -4.75
C SER A 174 10.57 -11.90 -4.56
N HIS A 175 10.46 -12.77 -5.57
CA HIS A 175 9.72 -14.04 -5.43
C HIS A 175 10.29 -14.96 -4.34
N ALA A 176 11.62 -15.06 -4.20
CA ALA A 176 12.21 -15.86 -3.13
C ALA A 176 11.88 -15.31 -1.73
N TYR A 177 11.78 -13.99 -1.58
CA TYR A 177 11.32 -13.38 -0.33
C TYR A 177 9.83 -13.56 -0.08
N ARG A 178 8.99 -13.59 -1.13
CA ARG A 178 7.57 -13.96 -1.02
C ARG A 178 7.37 -15.35 -0.40
N ASP A 179 8.22 -16.32 -0.73
CA ASP A 179 8.18 -17.65 -0.10
C ASP A 179 8.45 -17.56 1.41
N SER A 180 9.42 -16.73 1.80
CA SER A 180 9.74 -16.49 3.22
C SER A 180 8.63 -15.73 3.94
N MET A 181 8.01 -14.74 3.29
CA MET A 181 6.85 -14.01 3.81
C MET A 181 5.68 -14.94 4.08
N GLN A 182 5.39 -15.87 3.17
CA GLN A 182 4.25 -16.79 3.32
C GLN A 182 4.35 -17.65 4.58
N VAL A 183 5.56 -18.02 5.01
CA VAL A 183 5.75 -18.87 6.21
C VAL A 183 5.91 -18.08 7.51
N THR A 184 6.17 -16.77 7.42
CA THR A 184 6.48 -15.93 8.60
C THR A 184 5.42 -14.89 8.93
N LEU A 185 4.63 -14.45 7.95
CA LEU A 185 3.54 -13.50 8.20
C LEU A 185 2.36 -14.20 8.88
N ASP A 186 1.67 -13.45 9.73
CA ASP A 186 0.38 -13.89 10.28
C ASP A 186 -0.63 -14.08 9.13
N PRO A 187 -1.29 -15.25 9.00
CA PRO A 187 -2.28 -15.51 7.96
C PRO A 187 -3.49 -14.55 7.94
N SER A 188 -3.74 -13.84 9.04
CA SER A 188 -4.76 -12.81 9.17
C SER A 188 -4.26 -11.40 8.83
N SER A 189 -2.95 -11.20 8.68
CA SER A 189 -2.38 -9.88 8.38
C SER A 189 -2.75 -9.41 6.96
N ALA A 190 -2.98 -8.10 6.80
CA ALA A 190 -3.26 -7.49 5.51
C ALA A 190 -2.18 -7.79 4.44
N THR A 191 -0.91 -7.81 4.85
CA THR A 191 0.22 -8.14 3.97
C THR A 191 0.17 -9.60 3.50
N TYR A 192 -0.18 -10.54 4.37
CA TYR A 192 -0.34 -11.94 3.97
C TYR A 192 -1.50 -12.11 2.97
N LEU A 193 -2.64 -11.47 3.24
CA LEU A 193 -3.79 -11.53 2.33
C LEU A 193 -3.45 -10.94 0.96
N TRP A 194 -2.74 -9.81 0.92
CA TRP A 194 -2.23 -9.22 -0.32
C TRP A 194 -1.26 -10.15 -1.07
N LEU A 195 -0.34 -10.79 -0.35
CA LEU A 195 0.61 -11.73 -0.91
C LEU A 195 -0.11 -12.91 -1.59
N ARG A 196 -1.09 -13.50 -0.89
CA ARG A 196 -1.86 -14.64 -1.42
C ARG A 196 -2.69 -14.26 -2.64
N GLU A 197 -3.38 -13.13 -2.60
CA GLU A 197 -4.11 -12.59 -3.76
C GLU A 197 -3.17 -12.42 -4.97
N THR A 198 -2.00 -11.81 -4.76
CA THR A 198 -1.00 -11.57 -5.80
C THR A 198 -0.48 -12.87 -6.42
N GLN A 199 -0.10 -13.85 -5.60
CA GLN A 199 0.41 -15.15 -6.07
C GLN A 199 -0.66 -15.91 -6.87
N LEU A 200 -1.91 -15.92 -6.40
CA LEU A 200 -3.01 -16.61 -7.09
C LEU A 200 -3.35 -15.95 -8.42
N ARG A 201 -3.35 -14.61 -8.47
CA ARG A 201 -3.50 -13.85 -9.72
C ARG A 201 -2.39 -14.18 -10.71
N GLU A 202 -1.13 -14.16 -10.28
CA GLU A 202 0.03 -14.49 -11.12
C GLU A 202 0.00 -15.94 -11.63
N ALA A 203 -0.58 -16.86 -10.85
CA ALA A 203 -0.79 -18.25 -11.23
C ALA A 203 -2.03 -18.49 -12.14
N GLY A 204 -2.79 -17.45 -12.48
CA GLY A 204 -4.03 -17.56 -13.26
C GLY A 204 -5.20 -18.17 -12.49
N LYS A 205 -5.09 -18.34 -11.17
CA LYS A 205 -6.12 -18.88 -10.27
C LYS A 205 -7.05 -17.76 -9.81
N TYR A 206 -7.77 -17.17 -10.76
CA TYR A 206 -8.50 -15.93 -10.52
C TYR A 206 -9.63 -16.07 -9.51
N ASP A 207 -10.38 -17.17 -9.52
CA ASP A 207 -11.48 -17.38 -8.57
C ASP A 207 -10.96 -17.44 -7.12
N GLU A 208 -9.87 -18.17 -6.87
CA GLU A 208 -9.20 -18.20 -5.56
C GLU A 208 -8.65 -16.81 -5.18
N ALA A 209 -8.10 -16.05 -6.14
CA ALA A 209 -7.62 -14.69 -5.89
C ALA A 209 -8.76 -13.73 -5.49
N LEU A 210 -9.94 -13.89 -6.10
CA LEU A 210 -11.12 -13.09 -5.79
C LEU A 210 -11.59 -13.29 -4.35
N GLU A 211 -11.49 -14.50 -3.79
CA GLU A 211 -11.84 -14.76 -2.39
C GLU A 211 -10.99 -13.94 -1.41
N PHE A 212 -9.67 -13.86 -1.65
CA PHE A 212 -8.78 -13.01 -0.84
C PHE A 212 -9.08 -11.53 -1.03
N SER A 213 -9.32 -11.13 -2.28
CA SER A 213 -9.63 -9.75 -2.64
C SER A 213 -10.95 -9.27 -2.00
N ASP A 214 -11.99 -10.11 -1.99
CA ASP A 214 -13.28 -9.83 -1.36
C ASP A 214 -13.15 -9.65 0.16
N ARG A 215 -12.36 -10.52 0.82
CA ARG A 215 -12.07 -10.39 2.25
C ARG A 215 -11.37 -9.07 2.56
N ARG A 216 -10.34 -8.71 1.79
CA ARG A 216 -9.61 -7.44 1.97
C ARG A 216 -10.50 -6.22 1.74
N LEU A 217 -11.41 -6.27 0.76
CA LEU A 217 -12.38 -5.19 0.52
C LEU A 217 -13.37 -5.06 1.66
N ALA A 218 -13.86 -6.16 2.22
CA ALA A 218 -14.79 -6.14 3.35
C ALA A 218 -14.16 -5.54 4.63
N GLU A 219 -12.85 -5.69 4.81
CA GLU A 219 -12.11 -5.11 5.93
C GLU A 219 -11.71 -3.64 5.71
N ALA A 220 -11.78 -3.15 4.47
CA ALA A 220 -11.31 -1.81 4.11
C ALA A 220 -12.47 -0.80 4.04
N SER A 221 -12.45 0.20 4.93
CA SER A 221 -13.44 1.29 4.90
C SER A 221 -13.23 2.20 3.69
N PHE A 222 -14.31 2.51 2.97
CA PHE A 222 -14.28 3.46 1.85
C PHE A 222 -13.66 4.81 2.28
N GLY A 223 -12.86 5.40 1.38
CA GLY A 223 -12.17 6.68 1.65
C GLY A 223 -10.93 6.56 2.54
N THR A 224 -10.41 5.36 2.78
CA THR A 224 -9.14 5.12 3.50
C THR A 224 -8.01 4.71 2.55
N PRO A 225 -6.72 4.86 2.95
CA PRO A 225 -5.61 4.45 2.10
C PRO A 225 -5.61 2.95 1.84
N GLN A 226 -6.09 2.19 2.83
CA GLN A 226 -6.23 0.75 2.69
C GLN A 226 -7.28 0.39 1.63
N TYR A 227 -8.44 1.06 1.61
CA TYR A 227 -9.43 0.83 0.55
C TYR A 227 -8.88 1.17 -0.83
N ALA A 228 -8.16 2.29 -0.96
CA ALA A 228 -7.54 2.69 -2.22
C ALA A 228 -6.62 1.60 -2.78
N LEU A 229 -5.76 1.06 -1.92
CA LEU A 229 -4.80 0.02 -2.27
C LEU A 229 -5.52 -1.28 -2.68
N VAL A 230 -6.52 -1.71 -1.91
CA VAL A 230 -7.26 -2.94 -2.19
C VAL A 230 -8.09 -2.80 -3.49
N ALA A 231 -8.77 -1.67 -3.67
CA ALA A 231 -9.51 -1.37 -4.90
C ALA A 231 -8.59 -1.37 -6.14
N TYR A 232 -7.39 -0.77 -6.04
CA TYR A 232 -6.43 -0.82 -7.14
C TYR A 232 -6.00 -2.26 -7.46
N GLN A 233 -5.75 -3.10 -6.45
CA GLN A 233 -5.41 -4.51 -6.68
C GLN A 233 -6.56 -5.31 -7.30
N ARG A 234 -7.82 -5.02 -6.91
CA ARG A 234 -9.02 -5.59 -7.54
C ARG A 234 -9.14 -5.18 -9.00
N PHE A 235 -8.84 -3.93 -9.34
CA PHE A 235 -8.74 -3.47 -10.73
C PHE A 235 -7.71 -4.31 -11.52
N ARG A 236 -6.50 -4.50 -10.99
CA ARG A 236 -5.45 -5.32 -11.64
C ARG A 236 -5.84 -6.80 -11.79
N LEU A 237 -6.59 -7.34 -10.83
CA LEU A 237 -7.13 -8.70 -10.91
C LEU A 237 -8.14 -8.83 -12.06
N PHE A 238 -9.11 -7.92 -12.16
CA PHE A 238 -10.09 -7.92 -13.25
C PHE A 238 -9.47 -7.62 -14.62
N GLU A 239 -8.44 -6.77 -14.69
CA GLU A 239 -7.62 -6.58 -15.89
C GLU A 239 -6.98 -7.90 -16.34
N SER A 240 -6.40 -8.66 -15.41
CA SER A 240 -5.78 -9.98 -15.69
C SER A 240 -6.80 -11.02 -16.16
N MET A 241 -8.06 -10.91 -15.72
CA MET A 241 -9.17 -11.75 -16.18
C MET A 241 -9.73 -11.34 -17.56
N GLY A 242 -9.31 -10.20 -18.11
CA GLY A 242 -9.86 -9.66 -19.37
C GLY A 242 -11.25 -9.05 -19.25
N LYS A 243 -11.72 -8.76 -18.02
CA LYS A 243 -13.04 -8.17 -17.75
C LYS A 243 -13.00 -6.65 -17.93
N LYS A 244 -13.19 -6.18 -19.17
CA LYS A 244 -12.95 -4.78 -19.55
C LYS A 244 -13.95 -3.75 -18.99
N ASP A 245 -15.16 -4.13 -18.65
CA ASP A 245 -16.18 -3.16 -18.19
C ASP A 245 -16.28 -3.12 -16.64
N GLU A 246 -15.94 -4.21 -15.96
CA GLU A 246 -16.04 -4.33 -14.49
C GLU A 246 -14.86 -3.68 -13.73
N HIS A 247 -13.71 -3.44 -14.40
CA HIS A 247 -12.50 -2.96 -13.72
C HIS A 247 -12.47 -1.43 -13.52
N LEU A 248 -13.16 -0.66 -14.38
CA LEU A 248 -13.13 0.82 -14.33
C LEU A 248 -13.74 1.37 -13.03
N TYR A 249 -14.72 0.68 -12.47
CA TYR A 249 -15.28 1.00 -11.14
C TYR A 249 -14.19 1.00 -10.06
N TYR A 250 -13.39 -0.07 -9.99
CA TYR A 250 -12.35 -0.20 -8.98
C TYR A 250 -11.18 0.76 -9.23
N LEU A 251 -10.90 1.08 -10.50
CA LEU A 251 -9.96 2.14 -10.84
C LEU A 251 -10.45 3.50 -10.32
N ALA A 252 -11.69 3.90 -10.63
CA ALA A 252 -12.27 5.15 -10.14
C ALA A 252 -12.34 5.20 -8.60
N GLY A 253 -12.68 4.08 -7.95
CA GLY A 253 -12.73 3.97 -6.49
C GLY A 253 -11.36 4.07 -5.83
N SER A 254 -10.32 3.49 -6.43
CA SER A 254 -8.94 3.69 -5.97
C SER A 254 -8.46 5.13 -6.17
N THR A 255 -8.89 5.74 -7.28
CA THR A 255 -8.50 7.10 -7.69
C THR A 255 -9.12 8.17 -6.79
N HIS A 256 -10.35 7.95 -6.29
CA HIS A 256 -11.00 8.82 -5.31
C HIS A 256 -10.10 9.12 -4.10
N TYR A 257 -9.41 8.11 -3.58
CA TYR A 257 -8.49 8.30 -2.46
C TYR A 257 -7.11 8.83 -2.91
N ILE A 258 -6.63 8.42 -4.09
CA ILE A 258 -5.37 8.97 -4.66
C ILE A 258 -5.51 10.49 -4.87
N PHE A 259 -6.66 11.02 -5.30
CA PHE A 259 -6.88 12.47 -5.33
C PHE A 259 -7.14 13.09 -3.95
N TYR A 260 -7.70 12.33 -3.00
CA TYR A 260 -7.86 12.77 -1.60
C TYR A 260 -6.50 13.04 -0.91
N TYR A 261 -5.42 12.34 -1.30
CA TYR A 261 -4.12 12.40 -0.62
C TYR A 261 -2.93 12.89 -1.46
N LEU A 262 -3.02 12.87 -2.79
CA LEU A 262 -1.85 12.88 -3.69
C LEU A 262 -1.90 14.04 -4.70
N THR A 263 -2.60 15.14 -4.39
CA THR A 263 -2.57 16.40 -5.16
C THR A 263 -1.19 17.09 -5.22
N THR A 264 -0.15 16.54 -4.59
CA THR A 264 1.24 16.99 -4.75
C THR A 264 2.22 15.97 -5.33
N CYS A 265 1.87 14.66 -5.45
CA CYS A 265 2.85 13.63 -5.84
C CYS A 265 2.50 12.80 -7.10
N ILE A 266 1.36 13.03 -7.77
CA ILE A 266 0.96 12.29 -8.99
C ILE A 266 1.91 12.56 -10.19
N LEU A 267 2.90 13.44 -10.05
CA LEU A 267 3.94 13.65 -11.07
C LEU A 267 4.96 12.51 -11.21
N PHE A 268 4.99 11.49 -10.33
CA PHE A 268 6.00 10.42 -10.39
C PHE A 268 5.50 9.05 -10.90
N LEU A 269 4.21 8.87 -11.18
CA LEU A 269 3.69 7.61 -11.77
C LEU A 269 3.54 7.65 -13.30
N TYR A 270 4.01 8.71 -13.96
CA TYR A 270 4.03 8.85 -15.42
C TYR A 270 5.39 9.36 -15.92
N TYR A 271 6.48 8.62 -15.68
CA TYR A 271 7.71 8.69 -16.49
C TYR A 271 8.41 7.34 -16.54
#